data_AF-A0A7V5LT71-F1
#
_entry.id   AF-A0A7V5LT71-F1
#
_cell.length_a   1.000
_cell.length_b   1.000
_cell.length_c   1.000
_cell.angle_alpha   90.00
_cell.angle_beta   90.00
_cell.angle_gamma   90.00
#
_symmetry.space_group_name_H-M   'P 1'
#
loop_
_entity.id
_entity.type
_entity.pdbx_description
1 polymer ?
#
loop_
_entity_poly.entity_id
_entity_poly.type
_entity_poly.pdbx_seq_one_letter_code
_entity_poly.pdbx_strand_id
1 'polypeptide(L)' 'MYKNILVPFDFSAGSFHALEYAAKFKETWNSRITLIHVFPWTLRELINFYADTLNIAELEKNLE' A
#
# COMPACT_ATOMS: atom_id res chain seq x y z
N MET A 1 -19.73 15.47 7.21
CA MET A 1 -18.36 16.01 7.29
C MET A 1 -17.47 14.98 7.98
N TYR A 2 -16.37 14.56 7.36
CA TYR A 2 -15.50 13.51 7.90
C TYR A 2 -14.37 14.11 8.75
N LYS A 3 -14.22 13.64 9.99
CA LYS A 3 -13.15 14.12 10.91
C LYS A 3 -11.84 13.35 10.74
N ASN A 4 -11.93 12.07 10.38
CA ASN A 4 -10.79 11.17 10.17
C ASN A 4 -10.97 10.43 8.85
N ILE A 5 -9.95 10.45 8.02
CA ILE A 5 -9.90 9.78 6.72
C ILE A 5 -8.79 8.72 6.80
N LEU A 6 -9.14 7.46 6.59
CA LEU A 6 -8.18 6.38 6.47
C LEU A 6 -7.90 6.14 4.98
N VAL A 7 -6.64 6.17 4.59
CA VAL A 7 -6.20 5.90 3.21
C VAL A 7 -5.33 4.64 3.21
N PRO A 8 -5.82 3.51 2.66
CA PRO A 8 -4.96 2.39 2.32
C PRO A 8 -3.92 2.83 1.29
N PHE A 9 -2.66 2.50 1.55
CA PHE A 9 -1.54 2.93 0.74
C PHE A 9 -0.64 1.74 0.43
N ASP A 10 -0.56 1.35 -0.84
CA ASP A 10 0.23 0.21 -1.34
C ASP A 10 1.29 0.64 -2.37
N PHE A 11 1.55 1.95 -2.49
CA PHE A 11 2.46 2.58 -3.45
C PHE A 11 2.07 2.40 -4.92
N SER A 12 0.91 1.83 -5.24
CA SER A 12 0.37 1.83 -6.60
C SER A 12 -0.02 3.24 -7.03
N ALA A 13 -0.06 3.48 -8.35
CA ALA A 13 -0.58 4.75 -8.89
C ALA A 13 -1.99 5.07 -8.36
N GLY A 14 -2.84 4.05 -8.17
CA GLY A 14 -4.18 4.22 -7.61
C GLY A 14 -4.17 4.75 -6.17
N SER A 15 -3.25 4.24 -5.32
CA SER A 15 -3.13 4.71 -3.94
C SER A 15 -2.61 6.15 -3.84
N PHE A 16 -1.73 6.58 -4.75
CA PHE A 16 -1.33 7.99 -4.85
C PHE A 16 -2.51 8.89 -5.20
N HIS A 17 -3.33 8.51 -6.20
CA HIS A 17 -4.54 9.28 -6.54
C HIS A 17 -5.51 9.35 -5.35
N ALA A 18 -5.70 8.25 -4.61
CA ALA A 18 -6.57 8.24 -3.43
C ALA A 18 -6.08 9.22 -2.35
N LEU A 19 -4.76 9.31 -2.13
CA LEU A 19 -4.16 10.26 -1.20
C LEU A 19 -4.38 11.72 -1.64
N GLU A 20 -4.27 12.02 -2.93
CA GLU A 20 -4.55 13.36 -3.45
C GLU A 20 -6.01 13.79 -3.19
N TYR A 21 -6.98 12.89 -3.37
CA TYR A 21 -8.37 13.17 -3.01
C TYR A 21 -8.55 13.37 -1.51
N ALA A 22 -7.92 12.55 -0.68
CA ALA A 22 -7.97 12.71 0.77
C ALA A 22 -7.39 14.07 1.22
N ALA A 23 -6.34 14.56 0.56
CA ALA A 23 -5.76 15.88 0.83
C ALA A 23 -6.77 17.02 0.56
N LYS A 24 -7.49 16.97 -0.56
CA LYS A 24 -8.57 17.94 -0.89
C LYS A 24 -9.69 17.92 0.15
N PHE A 25 -10.07 16.74 0.64
CA PHE A 25 -11.06 16.61 1.70
C PHE A 25 -10.55 17.14 3.05
N LYS A 26 -9.28 16.90 3.38
CA LYS A 26 -8.65 17.47 4.58
C LYS A 26 -8.69 19.00 4.57
N GLU A 27 -8.42 19.64 3.45
CA GLU A 27 -8.51 21.11 3.34
C GLU A 27 -9.95 21.59 3.53
N THR A 28 -10.92 20.90 2.93
CA THR A 28 -12.34 21.28 3.01
C THR A 28 -12.93 21.07 4.40
N TRP A 29 -12.51 20.02 5.11
CA TRP A 29 -13.13 19.57 6.35
C TRP A 29 -12.21 19.56 7.57
N ASN A 30 -11.02 20.14 7.47
CA ASN A 30 -9.99 20.12 8.52
C ASN A 30 -9.78 18.71 9.11
N SER A 31 -9.81 17.69 8.24
CA SER A 31 -9.76 16.28 8.63
C SER A 31 -8.34 15.83 8.97
N ARG A 32 -8.22 14.82 9.83
CA ARG A 32 -6.98 14.04 9.96
C ARG A 32 -6.92 12.96 8.89
N ILE A 33 -5.77 12.79 8.25
CA ILE A 33 -5.52 11.67 7.35
C ILE A 33 -4.60 10.68 8.07
N THR A 34 -4.98 9.41 8.07
CA THR A 34 -4.15 8.29 8.52
C THR A 34 -3.87 7.40 7.32
N LEU A 35 -2.59 7.15 7.04
CA LEU A 35 -2.18 6.16 6.05
C LEU A 35 -2.04 4.80 6.72
N ILE A 36 -2.47 3.74 6.02
CA ILE A 36 -2.20 2.36 6.41
C ILE A 36 -1.59 1.60 5.23
N HIS A 37 -0.44 0.98 5.47
CA HIS A 37 0.15 0.02 4.56
C HIS A 37 0.01 -1.37 5.17
N VAL A 38 -0.52 -2.31 4.40
CA VAL A 38 -0.68 -3.70 4.83
C VAL A 38 0.33 -4.54 4.07
N PHE A 39 1.19 -5.23 4.81
CA PHE A 39 2.14 -6.20 4.27
C PHE A 39 1.70 -7.63 4.62
N PRO A 40 1.99 -8.61 3.76
CA PRO A 40 1.77 -10.02 4.08
C PRO A 40 2.61 -10.45 5.29
N TRP A 41 2.07 -11.31 6.15
CA TRP A 41 2.74 -11.69 7.39
C TRP A 41 3.71 -12.85 7.20
N THR A 42 3.48 -13.70 6.20
CA THR A 42 4.32 -14.87 5.93
C THR A 42 5.14 -14.70 4.65
N LEU A 43 6.32 -15.34 4.61
CA LEU A 43 7.15 -15.40 3.40
C LEU A 43 6.38 -15.97 2.21
N ARG A 44 5.50 -16.96 2.45
CA ARG A 44 4.67 -17.57 1.41
C ARG A 44 3.67 -16.57 0.82
N GLU A 45 3.01 -15.78 1.66
CA GLU A 45 2.09 -14.75 1.19
C GLU A 45 2.83 -13.61 0.49
N LEU A 46 4.04 -13.26 0.96
CA LEU A 46 4.90 -12.30 0.30
C LEU A 46 5.28 -12.76 -1.11
N ILE A 47 5.73 -14.01 -1.24
CA ILE A 47 6.03 -14.62 -2.54
C ILE A 47 4.80 -14.59 -3.44
N ASN A 48 3.63 -14.99 -2.95
CA ASN A 48 2.40 -14.94 -3.76
C ASN A 48 2.01 -13.52 -4.16
N PHE A 49 2.19 -12.55 -3.26
CA PHE A 49 1.84 -11.15 -3.50
C PHE A 49 2.75 -10.51 -4.55
N TYR A 50 4.02 -10.91 -4.59
CA TYR A 50 5.01 -10.40 -5.52
C TYR A 50 5.38 -11.40 -6.62
N ALA A 51 4.64 -12.51 -6.76
CA ALA A 51 4.99 -13.61 -7.67
C ALA A 51 5.10 -13.15 -9.13
N ASP A 52 4.26 -12.19 -9.54
CA ASP A 52 4.28 -11.63 -10.88
C ASP A 52 5.49 -10.71 -11.13
N THR A 53 6.16 -10.26 -10.07
CA THR A 53 7.30 -9.32 -10.12
C THR A 53 8.63 -9.97 -9.78
N LEU A 54 8.63 -11.09 -9.08
CA LEU A 54 9.83 -11.79 -8.64
C LEU A 54 10.06 -13.01 -9.52
N ASN A 55 11.24 -13.08 -10.14
CA ASN A 55 11.73 -14.34 -10.67
C ASN A 55 12.12 -15.24 -9.48
N ILE A 56 11.15 -15.96 -8.93
CA ILE A 56 11.34 -16.80 -7.73
C ILE A 56 12.48 -17.81 -7.92
N ALA A 57 12.64 -18.35 -9.14
CA ALA A 57 13.71 -19.28 -9.48
C ALA A 57 15.13 -18.66 -9.38
N GLU A 58 15.24 -17.33 -9.45
CA GLU A 58 16.50 -16.60 -9.34
C GLU A 58 16.82 -16.23 -7.89
N LEU A 59 15.80 -16.03 -7.05
CA LEU A 59 15.96 -15.83 -5.61
C LEU A 59 16.37 -17.13 -4.90
N GLU A 60 15.77 -18.26 -5.29
CA GLU A 60 16.12 -19.58 -4.72
C GLU A 60 17.58 -19.96 -5.01
N LYS A 61 18.12 -19.61 -6.19
CA LYS A 61 19.52 -19.86 -6.56
C LYS A 61 20.55 -19.07 -5.76
N ASN A 62 20.16 -17.97 -5.12
CA ASN A 62 21.07 -17.12 -4.34
C ASN A 62 21.06 -17.45 -2.84
N LEU A 63 20.32 -18.50 -2.44
CA LEU A 63 20.21 -18.97 -1.06
C LEU A 63 21.01 -20.26 -0.80
N GLU A 64 21.61 -20.86 -1.83
CA GLU A 64 22.59 -21.96 -1.75
C GLU A 64 24.03 -21.45 -1.84
#